data_AF-A0A5C5VJ56-F1
#
_entry.id   AF-A0A5C5VJ56-F1
#
_cell.length_a   1.000
_cell.length_b   1.000
_cell.length_c   1.000
_cell.angle_alpha   90.00
_cell.angle_beta   90.00
_cell.angle_gamma   90.00
#
_symmetry.space_group_name_H-M   'P 1'
#
loop_
_entity.id
_entity.type
_entity.pdbx_description
1 polymer ?
#
loop_
_entity_poly.entity_id
_entity_poly.type
_entity_poly.pdbx_seq_one_letter_code
_entity_poly.pdbx_strand_id
1 'polypeptide(L)'
;MTRLVCALVATAVLTGISVRPASAIKQFQDEWMKIYVDDSSNKEFVEAAKEAKCFICHQGKKKSNHNPYGIHLVPLLTKKDKKDVEKITKAIKDVGAKHSDAKDKSSPTYDKIIAGGKLPGGTLEEAKKEPSKAAK
;
A
#
# COMPACT_ATOMS: atom_id res chain seq x y z
N MET A 1 4.96 54.54 41.02
CA MET A 1 4.43 53.41 41.82
C MET A 1 3.26 52.80 41.06
N THR A 2 3.03 51.51 40.87
CA THR A 2 3.80 50.27 40.96
C THR A 2 2.96 49.27 40.16
N ARG A 3 3.51 48.84 39.02
CA ARG A 3 3.34 47.58 38.26
C ARG A 3 2.00 46.82 38.32
N LEU A 4 1.37 46.69 37.13
CA LEU A 4 0.24 45.79 36.84
C LEU A 4 0.52 44.34 37.25
N VAL A 5 -0.51 43.73 37.82
CA VAL A 5 -0.59 42.37 38.34
C VAL A 5 -0.75 41.34 37.22
N CYS A 6 -0.08 40.22 37.44
CA CYS A 6 -0.13 38.92 36.76
C CYS A 6 -1.49 38.48 36.20
N ALA A 7 -1.48 37.95 34.97
CA ALA A 7 -2.28 36.77 34.61
C ALA A 7 -1.65 36.09 33.37
N LEU A 8 -0.74 35.15 33.64
CA LEU A 8 -0.29 34.15 32.68
C LEU A 8 -1.45 33.18 32.42
N VAL A 9 -1.98 33.17 31.20
CA VAL A 9 -2.83 32.08 30.71
C VAL A 9 -2.12 31.45 29.51
N ALA A 10 -1.26 30.49 29.79
CA ALA A 10 -0.64 29.65 28.77
C ALA A 10 -1.61 28.51 28.43
N THR A 11 -2.45 28.72 27.42
CA THR A 11 -3.34 27.68 26.89
C THR A 11 -2.53 26.73 26.01
N ALA A 12 -1.99 25.66 26.59
CA ALA A 12 -1.35 24.58 25.83
C ALA A 12 -2.43 23.78 25.09
N VAL A 13 -2.68 24.12 23.83
CA VAL A 13 -3.52 23.33 22.93
C VAL A 13 -2.73 22.07 22.54
N LEU A 14 -2.96 20.98 23.27
CA LEU A 14 -2.54 19.64 22.86
C LEU A 14 -3.44 19.18 21.71
N THR A 15 -3.07 19.50 20.47
CA THR A 15 -3.63 18.85 19.28
C THR A 15 -3.13 17.41 19.25
N GLY A 16 -3.91 16.51 19.85
CA GLY A 16 -3.73 15.06 19.71
C GLY A 16 -3.93 14.68 18.24
N ILE A 17 -2.85 14.57 17.47
CA ILE A 17 -2.88 13.98 16.14
C ILE A 17 -3.23 12.51 16.32
N SER A 18 -4.51 12.18 16.19
CA SER A 18 -5.01 10.81 16.15
C SER A 18 -4.44 10.15 14.90
N VAL A 19 -3.30 9.49 15.04
CA VAL A 19 -2.77 8.56 14.03
C VAL A 19 -3.70 7.36 14.00
N ARG A 20 -4.80 7.48 13.26
CA ARG A 20 -5.73 6.37 13.05
C ARG A 20 -4.93 5.22 12.43
N PRO A 21 -4.88 4.04 13.06
CA PRO A 21 -4.17 2.92 12.47
C PRO A 21 -4.67 2.71 11.05
N ALA A 22 -3.74 2.62 10.10
CA ALA A 22 -4.02 2.10 8.78
C ALA A 22 -4.34 0.61 8.94
N SER A 23 -5.57 0.34 9.39
CA SER A 23 -6.13 -0.99 9.40
C SER A 23 -6.11 -1.50 7.96
N ALA A 24 -5.41 -2.61 7.73
CA ALA A 24 -5.33 -3.25 6.43
C ALA A 24 -6.76 -3.56 5.98
N ILE A 25 -7.15 -3.06 4.81
CA ILE A 25 -8.48 -3.30 4.27
C ILE A 25 -8.42 -4.66 3.59
N LYS A 26 -8.83 -5.69 4.34
CA LYS A 26 -8.79 -7.09 3.90
C LYS A 26 -9.44 -7.28 2.54
N GLN A 27 -10.52 -6.55 2.25
CA GLN A 27 -11.26 -6.61 0.98
C GLN A 27 -10.39 -6.28 -0.24
N PHE A 28 -9.41 -5.38 -0.11
CA PHE A 28 -8.50 -5.07 -1.22
C PHE A 28 -7.56 -6.24 -1.50
N GLN A 29 -7.08 -6.89 -0.44
CA GLN A 29 -6.24 -8.08 -0.57
C GLN A 29 -7.06 -9.25 -1.11
N ASP A 30 -8.26 -9.48 -0.59
CA ASP A 30 -9.13 -10.58 -1.02
C ASP A 30 -9.45 -10.48 -2.52
N GLU A 31 -9.79 -9.30 -3.01
CA GLU A 31 -10.05 -9.11 -4.43
C GLU A 31 -8.78 -9.30 -5.28
N TRP A 32 -7.61 -8.88 -4.79
CA TRP A 32 -6.34 -9.15 -5.47
C TRP A 32 -6.05 -10.66 -5.55
N MET A 33 -6.26 -11.40 -4.45
CA MET A 33 -6.08 -12.86 -4.41
C MET A 33 -7.06 -13.54 -5.38
N LYS A 34 -8.30 -13.09 -5.44
CA LYS A 34 -9.28 -13.60 -6.39
C LYS A 34 -8.86 -13.39 -7.85
N ILE A 35 -8.33 -12.21 -8.18
CA ILE A 35 -7.93 -11.87 -9.55
C ILE A 35 -6.72 -12.69 -10.00
N TYR A 36 -5.74 -12.92 -9.12
CA TYR A 36 -4.43 -13.43 -9.53
C TYR A 36 -4.07 -14.82 -8.98
N VAL A 37 -4.68 -15.26 -7.87
CA VAL A 37 -4.21 -16.43 -7.11
C VAL A 37 -5.21 -17.58 -7.15
N ASP A 38 -6.51 -17.32 -6.98
CA ASP A 38 -7.51 -18.39 -6.79
C ASP A 38 -7.55 -19.39 -7.96
N ASP A 39 -7.36 -18.91 -9.19
CA ASP A 39 -7.33 -19.73 -10.41
C ASP A 39 -5.91 -20.01 -10.94
N SER A 40 -4.86 -19.62 -10.20
CA SER A 40 -3.47 -19.83 -10.63
C SER A 40 -3.02 -21.28 -10.45
N SER A 41 -2.51 -21.90 -11.51
CA SER A 41 -1.89 -23.23 -11.46
C SER A 41 -0.44 -23.22 -10.95
N ASN A 42 0.18 -22.05 -10.81
CA ASN A 42 1.55 -21.90 -10.31
C ASN A 42 1.54 -21.94 -8.76
N LYS A 43 1.95 -23.08 -8.18
CA LYS A 43 1.86 -23.34 -6.73
C LYS A 43 2.82 -22.45 -5.94
N GLU A 44 4.03 -22.25 -6.45
CA GLU A 44 5.07 -21.43 -5.83
C GLU A 44 4.62 -19.96 -5.73
N PHE A 45 3.98 -19.46 -6.80
CA PHE A 45 3.38 -18.12 -6.78
C PHE A 45 2.21 -18.02 -5.80
N VAL A 46 1.33 -19.03 -5.77
CA VAL A 46 0.20 -19.08 -4.83
C VAL A 46 0.70 -19.03 -3.38
N GLU A 47 1.75 -19.79 -3.06
CA GLU A 47 2.38 -19.77 -1.74
C GLU A 47 3.01 -18.42 -1.42
N ALA A 48 3.83 -17.88 -2.34
CA ALA A 48 4.46 -16.59 -2.19
C ALA A 48 3.44 -15.45 -1.98
N ALA A 49 2.32 -15.46 -2.71
CA ALA A 49 1.25 -14.49 -2.57
C ALA A 49 0.53 -14.60 -1.20
N LYS A 50 0.24 -15.84 -0.77
CA LYS A 50 -0.37 -16.12 0.54
C LYS A 50 0.55 -15.71 1.70
N GLU A 51 1.86 -15.86 1.54
CA GLU A 51 2.84 -15.42 2.54
C GLU A 51 2.98 -13.89 2.56
N ALA A 52 2.98 -13.24 1.39
CA ALA A 52 3.19 -11.81 1.25
C ALA A 52 2.12 -10.98 1.98
N LYS A 53 0.84 -11.38 1.91
CA LYS A 53 -0.26 -10.67 2.59
C LYS A 53 -0.25 -9.16 2.34
N CYS A 54 -0.03 -8.36 3.39
CA CYS A 54 0.08 -6.90 3.27
C CYS A 54 1.25 -6.44 2.39
N PHE A 55 2.29 -7.24 2.25
CA PHE A 55 3.48 -6.92 1.46
C PHE A 55 3.27 -7.02 -0.05
N ILE A 56 2.07 -7.43 -0.50
CA ILE A 56 1.67 -7.29 -1.92
C ILE A 56 1.66 -5.81 -2.32
N CYS A 57 1.24 -4.90 -1.41
CA CYS A 57 1.16 -3.46 -1.68
C CYS A 57 2.03 -2.61 -0.74
N HIS A 58 2.37 -3.11 0.45
CA HIS A 58 3.09 -2.34 1.47
C HIS A 58 4.57 -2.71 1.55
N GLN A 59 5.36 -1.80 2.14
CA GLN A 59 6.78 -1.99 2.39
C GLN A 59 7.15 -1.68 3.86
N GLY A 60 8.02 -2.46 4.47
CA GLY A 60 8.49 -2.25 5.83
C GLY A 60 7.39 -2.34 6.88
N LYS A 61 7.65 -1.78 8.07
CA LYS A 61 6.75 -1.90 9.23
C LYS A 61 5.55 -0.96 9.16
N LYS A 62 5.67 0.20 8.50
CA LYS A 62 4.60 1.21 8.45
C LYS A 62 3.69 0.97 7.26
N LYS A 63 2.39 0.83 7.50
CA LYS A 63 1.38 0.67 6.42
C LYS A 63 1.21 1.91 5.53
N SER A 64 1.78 3.05 5.90
CA SER A 64 1.87 4.22 5.02
C SER A 64 2.94 4.08 3.94
N ASN A 65 3.88 3.15 4.13
CA ASN A 65 4.91 2.86 3.15
C ASN A 65 4.32 1.86 2.13
N HIS A 66 4.52 2.16 0.86
CA HIS A 66 4.04 1.35 -0.25
C HIS A 66 5.23 0.85 -1.05
N ASN A 67 5.15 -0.38 -1.52
CA ASN A 67 6.09 -0.89 -2.51
C ASN A 67 5.77 -0.27 -3.89
N PRO A 68 6.56 -0.52 -4.95
CA PRO A 68 6.30 0.05 -6.28
C PRO A 68 4.87 -0.17 -6.79
N TYR A 69 4.30 -1.36 -6.57
CA TYR A 69 2.91 -1.65 -6.95
C TYR A 69 1.90 -0.83 -6.13
N GLY A 70 2.08 -0.77 -4.82
CA GLY A 70 1.21 -0.02 -3.92
C GLY A 70 1.21 1.49 -4.17
N ILE A 71 2.33 2.05 -4.65
CA ILE A 71 2.43 3.47 -5.04
C ILE A 71 1.42 3.79 -6.16
N HIS A 72 1.20 2.86 -7.09
CA HIS A 72 0.21 3.04 -8.15
C HIS A 72 -1.23 2.75 -7.71
N LEU A 73 -1.43 1.91 -6.69
CA LEU A 73 -2.76 1.52 -6.21
C LEU A 73 -3.36 2.53 -5.22
N VAL A 74 -2.54 3.10 -4.33
CA VAL A 74 -3.01 3.99 -3.26
C VAL A 74 -3.81 5.22 -3.74
N PRO A 75 -3.53 5.85 -4.90
CA PRO A 75 -4.32 7.00 -5.37
C PRO A 75 -5.72 6.61 -5.86
N LEU A 76 -5.95 5.32 -6.18
CA LEU A 76 -7.20 4.85 -6.78
C LEU A 76 -8.22 4.37 -5.74
N LEU A 77 -7.74 3.95 -4.56
CA LEU A 77 -8.56 3.35 -3.51
C LEU A 77 -8.35 4.04 -2.16
N THR A 78 -9.46 4.33 -1.51
CA THR A 78 -9.52 4.90 -0.16
C THR A 78 -10.27 3.97 0.78
N LYS A 79 -10.21 4.24 2.09
CA LYS A 79 -10.94 3.43 3.07
C LYS A 79 -12.46 3.35 2.86
N LYS A 80 -13.03 4.31 2.14
CA LYS A 80 -14.47 4.35 1.82
C LYS A 80 -14.86 3.28 0.80
N ASP A 81 -13.92 2.90 -0.05
CA ASP A 81 -14.14 1.99 -1.18
C ASP A 81 -14.13 0.51 -0.77
N LYS A 82 -13.93 0.19 0.52
CA LYS A 82 -13.81 -1.19 1.04
C LYS A 82 -14.99 -2.12 0.73
N LYS A 83 -16.15 -1.60 0.34
CA LYS A 83 -17.35 -2.37 -0.02
C LYS A 83 -17.67 -2.30 -1.52
N ASP A 84 -16.95 -1.47 -2.28
CA ASP A 84 -17.16 -1.25 -3.69
C ASP A 84 -16.26 -2.22 -4.47
N VAL A 85 -16.74 -3.45 -4.62
CA VAL A 85 -15.99 -4.53 -5.28
C VAL A 85 -15.63 -4.13 -6.70
N GLU A 86 -16.55 -3.53 -7.45
CA GLU A 86 -16.31 -3.11 -8.83
C GLU A 86 -15.17 -2.11 -8.93
N LYS A 87 -15.16 -1.10 -8.07
CA LYS A 87 -14.06 -0.12 -8.02
C LYS A 87 -12.74 -0.75 -7.61
N ILE A 88 -12.75 -1.68 -6.65
CA ILE A 88 -11.55 -2.41 -6.22
C ILE A 88 -10.99 -3.22 -7.39
N THR A 89 -11.81 -4.06 -8.03
CA THR A 89 -11.44 -4.87 -9.19
C THR A 89 -10.90 -3.99 -10.31
N LYS A 90 -11.57 -2.88 -10.61
CA LYS A 90 -11.13 -1.93 -11.65
C LYS A 90 -9.78 -1.33 -11.31
N ALA A 91 -9.58 -0.84 -10.08
CA ALA A 91 -8.31 -0.26 -9.67
C ALA A 91 -7.15 -1.27 -9.73
N ILE A 92 -7.39 -2.52 -9.30
CA ILE A 92 -6.38 -3.59 -9.35
C ILE A 92 -5.99 -3.88 -10.81
N LYS A 93 -6.96 -4.02 -11.71
CA LYS A 93 -6.71 -4.24 -13.15
C LYS A 93 -6.03 -3.06 -13.83
N ASP A 94 -6.48 -1.83 -13.53
CA ASP A 94 -5.88 -0.60 -14.05
C ASP A 94 -4.41 -0.49 -13.65
N VAL A 95 -4.05 -0.90 -12.42
CA VAL A 95 -2.65 -0.95 -11.98
C VAL A 95 -1.93 -2.14 -12.60
N GLY A 96 -2.55 -3.31 -12.71
CA GLY A 96 -2.01 -4.49 -13.40
C GLY A 96 -1.46 -4.17 -14.78
N ALA A 97 -2.17 -3.33 -15.53
CA ALA A 97 -1.79 -2.89 -16.87
C ALA A 97 -0.64 -1.84 -16.90
N LYS A 98 -0.24 -1.26 -15.76
CA LYS A 98 0.86 -0.27 -15.72
C LYS A 98 2.21 -0.95 -15.77
N HIS A 99 3.18 -0.25 -16.37
CA HIS A 99 4.59 -0.58 -16.32
C HIS A 99 5.11 -0.56 -14.88
N SER A 100 5.96 -1.53 -14.53
CA SER A 100 6.47 -1.71 -13.18
C SER A 100 7.43 -0.61 -12.73
N ASP A 101 8.08 0.03 -13.69
CA ASP A 101 8.87 1.25 -13.50
C ASP A 101 8.22 2.39 -14.30
N ALA A 102 7.76 3.43 -13.61
CA ALA A 102 7.14 4.59 -14.23
C ALA A 102 8.10 5.40 -15.13
N LYS A 103 9.42 5.21 -14.96
CA LYS A 103 10.46 5.87 -15.75
C LYS A 103 10.93 5.06 -16.95
N ASP A 104 10.56 3.78 -17.01
CA ASP A 104 10.96 2.87 -18.09
C ASP A 104 9.75 2.24 -18.77
N LYS A 105 9.42 2.75 -19.96
CA LYS A 105 8.33 2.23 -20.81
C LYS A 105 8.60 0.82 -21.37
N SER A 106 9.84 0.34 -21.31
CA SER A 106 10.19 -1.02 -21.71
C SER A 106 10.06 -2.02 -20.56
N SER A 107 9.91 -1.54 -19.33
CA SER A 107 9.69 -2.40 -18.17
C SER A 107 8.42 -3.25 -18.34
N PRO A 108 8.36 -4.48 -17.80
CA PRO A 108 7.15 -5.28 -17.88
C PRO A 108 5.99 -4.61 -17.14
N THR A 109 4.75 -4.91 -17.55
CA THR A 109 3.59 -4.54 -16.74
C THR A 109 3.51 -5.40 -15.49
N TYR A 110 2.79 -4.95 -14.46
CA TYR A 110 2.58 -5.79 -13.28
C TYR A 110 1.85 -7.09 -13.61
N ASP A 111 0.89 -7.08 -14.55
CA ASP A 111 0.25 -8.30 -15.03
C ASP A 111 1.26 -9.28 -15.65
N LYS A 112 2.24 -8.78 -16.41
CA LYS A 112 3.33 -9.63 -16.95
C LYS A 112 4.24 -10.19 -15.85
N ILE A 113 4.52 -9.40 -14.81
CA ILE A 113 5.30 -9.85 -13.65
C ILE A 113 4.54 -10.98 -12.92
N ILE A 114 3.25 -10.76 -12.65
CA ILE A 114 2.38 -11.70 -11.93
C ILE A 114 2.19 -12.99 -12.75
N ALA A 115 1.92 -12.87 -14.06
CA ALA A 115 1.85 -14.02 -14.95
C ALA A 115 3.16 -14.81 -15.01
N GLY A 116 4.29 -14.14 -14.79
CA GLY A 116 5.61 -14.77 -14.61
C GLY A 116 5.84 -15.42 -13.23
N GLY A 117 4.81 -15.51 -12.38
CA GLY A 117 4.87 -16.12 -11.06
C GLY A 117 5.59 -15.28 -10.00
N LYS A 118 5.69 -13.96 -10.21
CA LYS A 118 6.41 -13.06 -9.30
C LYS A 118 5.44 -12.10 -8.61
N LEU A 119 5.77 -11.68 -7.39
CA LEU A 119 5.03 -10.63 -6.70
C LEU A 119 5.22 -9.27 -7.41
N PRO A 120 4.17 -8.43 -7.49
CA PRO A 120 4.21 -7.21 -8.30
C PRO A 120 5.09 -6.10 -7.70
N GLY A 121 5.31 -6.13 -6.39
CA GLY A 121 6.09 -5.10 -5.67
C GLY A 121 7.57 -5.44 -5.46
N GLY A 122 8.08 -6.50 -6.09
CA GLY A 122 9.39 -7.09 -5.78
C GLY A 122 9.27 -8.29 -4.84
N THR A 123 10.40 -8.85 -4.42
CA THR A 123 10.42 -10.02 -3.53
C THR A 123 9.85 -9.70 -2.15
N LEU A 124 9.35 -10.70 -1.44
CA LEU A 124 8.85 -10.53 -0.07
C LEU A 124 9.93 -9.98 0.87
N GLU A 125 11.18 -10.41 0.71
CA GLU A 125 12.30 -9.93 1.52
C GLU A 125 12.62 -8.46 1.25
N GLU A 126 12.50 -8.00 0.01
CA GLU A 126 12.61 -6.56 -0.32
C GLU A 126 11.45 -5.77 0.27
N ALA A 127 10.22 -6.29 0.18
CA ALA A 127 9.04 -5.65 0.75
C ALA A 127 9.08 -5.57 2.29
N LYS A 128 9.74 -6.51 2.97
CA LYS A 128 9.93 -6.47 4.44
C LYS A 128 10.97 -5.42 4.88
N LYS A 129 11.91 -5.03 4.02
CA LYS A 129 12.91 -4.00 4.34
C LYS A 129 12.23 -2.64 4.45
N GLU A 130 12.67 -1.83 5.42
CA GLU A 130 12.23 -0.43 5.50
C GLU A 130 12.61 0.32 4.21
N PRO A 131 11.76 1.24 3.73
CA PRO A 131 12.13 2.06 2.59
C PRO A 131 13.38 2.87 2.94
N SER A 132 14.29 2.99 1.97
CA SER A 132 15.44 3.87 2.09
C SER A 132 14.97 5.28 2.48
N LYS A 133 15.68 5.95 3.38
CA LYS A 133 15.33 7.32 3.86
C LYS A 133 15.32 8.39 2.76
N ALA A 134 15.57 8.04 1.50
CA ALA A 134 15.52 8.92 0.36
C ALA A 134 14.24 8.70 -0.48
N ALA A 135 13.15 9.33 -0.07
CA ALA A 135 12.04 9.82 -0.91
C ALA A 135 10.96 10.39 0.01
N LYS A 136 11.19 11.62 0.48
CA LYS A 136 10.09 12.55 0.77
C LYS A 136 9.94 13.47 -0.41
#